data_AF-A0A9D5K5W0-F1
#
_entry.id   AF-A0A9D5K5W0-F1
#
_cell.length_a   1.000
_cell.length_b   1.000
_cell.length_c   1.000
_cell.angle_alpha   90.00
_cell.angle_beta   90.00
_cell.angle_gamma   90.00
#
_symmetry.space_group_name_H-M   'P 1'
#
loop_
_entity.id
_entity.type
_entity.pdbx_description
1 polymer ?
#
loop_
_entity_poly.entity_id
_entity_poly.type
_entity_poly.pdbx_seq_one_letter_code
_entity_poly.pdbx_strand_id
1 'polypeptide(L)'
;AQEVCAQVAALSEKDFRTHGHRRVFLADELFIRAGESIPARAYYEDFPQIENGVGLVRLMLDTWRKERNKIGPRKRKTPKKGKSRRVLVLTSMSAHPYIEQVAGGIEKVVGGVSLDVVPVKNRFLGESVTVAGLMVGADIIRTARSVETPWDELVIPAVCLNHRGYTLDGFSVARLSRRIGKPVRVAGDIEELVGIAQNEGKQ
;
A
#
# COMPACT_ATOMS: atom_id res chain seq x y z
N ALA A 1 0.83 -14.54 18.36
CA ALA A 1 1.01 -13.16 17.85
C ALA A 1 0.58 -12.14 18.90
N GLN A 2 -0.67 -12.18 19.38
CA GLN A 2 -1.16 -11.28 20.44
C GLN A 2 -0.29 -11.27 21.71
N GLU A 3 0.14 -12.43 22.20
CA GLU A 3 1.02 -12.52 23.37
C GLU A 3 2.38 -11.84 23.13
N VAL A 4 2.99 -12.05 21.96
CA VAL A 4 4.24 -11.38 21.57
C VAL A 4 4.03 -9.86 21.50
N CYS A 5 2.92 -9.40 20.93
CA CYS A 5 2.58 -7.98 20.92
C CYS A 5 2.49 -7.42 22.34
N ALA A 6 1.82 -8.12 23.26
CA ALA A 6 1.70 -7.69 24.66
C ALA A 6 3.06 -7.62 25.37
N GLN A 7 3.90 -8.64 25.22
CA GLN A 7 5.22 -8.69 25.85
C GLN A 7 6.15 -7.57 25.34
N VAL A 8 6.22 -7.39 24.03
CA VAL A 8 7.08 -6.35 23.43
C VAL A 8 6.52 -4.96 23.70
N ALA A 9 5.19 -4.76 23.70
CA ALA A 9 4.58 -3.49 24.07
C ALA A 9 4.92 -3.11 25.52
N ALA A 10 4.88 -4.06 26.45
CA ALA A 10 5.26 -3.83 27.85
C ALA A 10 6.75 -3.46 27.98
N LEU A 11 7.63 -4.14 27.23
CA LEU A 11 9.05 -3.81 27.20
C LEU A 11 9.31 -2.42 26.60
N SER A 12 8.67 -2.13 25.47
CA SER A 12 8.73 -0.84 24.77
C SER A 12 8.29 0.31 25.69
N GLU A 13 7.18 0.13 26.39
CA GLU A 13 6.65 1.13 27.33
C GLU A 13 7.55 1.32 28.56
N LYS A 14 8.11 0.23 29.11
CA LYS A 14 9.10 0.31 30.18
C LYS A 14 10.32 1.11 29.75
N ASP A 15 10.78 0.89 28.52
CA ASP A 15 11.95 1.56 27.97
C ASP A 15 11.71 3.06 27.83
N PHE A 16 10.54 3.44 27.29
CA PHE A 16 10.12 4.84 27.19
C PHE A 16 10.09 5.54 28.55
N ARG A 17 9.51 4.89 29.57
CA ARG A 17 9.46 5.45 30.93
C ARG A 17 10.84 5.62 31.57
N THR A 18 11.78 4.76 31.22
CA THR A 18 13.12 4.74 31.83
C THR A 18 14.08 5.71 31.13
N HIS A 19 14.01 5.81 29.80
CA HIS A 19 15.01 6.52 28.99
C HIS A 19 14.43 7.71 28.20
N GLY A 20 13.12 7.96 28.28
CA GLY A 20 12.44 9.01 27.52
C GLY A 20 12.24 8.70 26.03
N HIS A 21 12.71 7.56 25.55
CA HIS A 21 12.59 7.08 24.17
C HIS A 21 12.54 5.54 24.15
N ARG A 22 11.97 4.97 23.10
CA ARG A 22 11.88 3.52 22.89
C ARG A 22 13.08 3.05 22.07
N ARG A 23 13.70 1.95 22.51
CA ARG A 23 14.72 1.22 21.71
C ARG A 23 14.16 -0.03 21.07
N VAL A 24 12.99 -0.49 21.56
CA VAL A 24 12.30 -1.69 21.06
C VAL A 24 10.95 -1.30 20.50
N PHE A 25 10.71 -1.66 19.25
CA PHE A 25 9.45 -1.46 18.54
C PHE A 25 8.96 -2.78 17.94
N LEU A 26 7.65 -2.96 17.92
CA LEU A 26 7.00 -4.00 17.14
C LEU A 26 6.94 -3.56 15.68
N ALA A 27 7.30 -4.46 14.77
CA ALA A 27 7.03 -4.28 13.36
C ALA A 27 5.52 -4.32 13.08
N ASP A 28 5.08 -3.57 12.06
CA ASP A 28 3.66 -3.46 11.73
C ASP A 28 3.02 -4.83 11.42
N GLU A 29 3.80 -5.75 10.84
CA GLU A 29 3.37 -7.12 10.55
C GLU A 29 2.86 -7.86 11.80
N LEU A 30 3.45 -7.63 12.98
CA LEU A 30 3.03 -8.30 14.21
C LEU A 30 1.65 -7.83 14.67
N PHE A 31 1.36 -6.53 14.55
CA PHE A 31 0.01 -6.01 14.81
C PHE A 31 -1.01 -6.59 13.83
N ILE A 32 -0.67 -6.59 12.53
CA ILE A 32 -1.52 -7.15 11.47
C ILE A 32 -1.85 -8.62 11.74
N ARG A 33 -0.84 -9.42 12.06
CA ARG A 33 -1.00 -10.86 12.36
C ARG A 33 -1.75 -11.11 13.67
N ALA A 34 -1.66 -10.20 14.63
CA ALA A 34 -2.40 -10.28 15.88
C ALA A 34 -3.85 -9.80 15.77
N GLY A 35 -4.25 -9.22 14.63
CA GLY A 35 -5.55 -8.57 14.47
C GLY A 35 -5.67 -7.28 15.27
N GLU A 36 -4.55 -6.69 15.67
CA GLU A 36 -4.49 -5.49 16.48
C GLU A 36 -4.48 -4.23 15.60
N SER A 37 -5.01 -3.12 16.14
CA SER A 37 -4.94 -1.84 15.45
C SER A 37 -3.49 -1.33 15.38
N ILE A 38 -3.12 -0.71 14.25
CA ILE A 38 -1.82 -0.05 14.11
C ILE A 38 -1.72 1.12 15.10
N PRO A 39 -0.68 1.15 15.96
CA PRO A 39 -0.47 2.21 16.94
C PRO A 39 -0.51 3.63 16.35
N ALA A 40 -0.77 4.63 17.18
CA ALA A 40 -0.70 6.03 16.80
C ALA A 40 0.75 6.47 16.49
N ARG A 41 0.92 7.60 15.78
CA ARG A 41 2.24 8.15 15.43
C ARG A 41 3.20 8.25 16.62
N ALA A 42 2.70 8.64 17.79
CA ALA A 42 3.51 8.81 19.00
C ALA A 42 4.23 7.52 19.46
N TYR A 43 3.68 6.34 19.16
CA TYR A 43 4.34 5.08 19.48
C TYR A 43 5.65 4.90 18.70
N TYR A 44 5.69 5.37 17.46
CA TYR A 44 6.82 5.21 16.56
C TYR A 44 7.87 6.31 16.67
N GLU A 45 7.62 7.33 17.51
CA GLU A 45 8.52 8.47 17.70
C GLU A 45 8.86 9.11 16.33
N ASP A 46 10.14 9.26 16.01
CA ASP A 46 10.61 9.77 14.71
C ASP A 46 10.89 8.67 13.67
N PHE A 47 10.28 7.49 13.83
CA PHE A 47 10.38 6.32 12.95
C PHE A 47 11.83 5.81 12.75
N PRO A 48 12.58 5.52 13.84
CA PRO A 48 14.01 5.18 13.76
C PRO A 48 14.30 3.86 13.02
N GLN A 49 13.29 3.01 12.80
CA GLN A 49 13.43 1.67 12.21
C GLN A 49 12.48 1.45 11.02
N ILE A 50 12.13 2.52 10.31
CA ILE A 50 11.16 2.47 9.20
C ILE A 50 11.56 1.47 8.11
N GLU A 51 12.85 1.35 7.82
CA GLU A 51 13.41 0.42 6.83
C GLU A 51 13.16 -1.06 7.20
N ASN A 52 12.96 -1.34 8.49
CA ASN A 52 12.68 -2.69 9.00
C ASN A 52 11.17 -2.99 9.12
N GLY A 53 10.32 -2.17 8.50
CA GLY A 53 8.87 -2.37 8.52
C GLY A 53 8.18 -1.90 9.80
N VAL A 54 8.86 -1.08 10.61
CA VAL A 54 8.31 -0.47 11.83
C VAL A 54 7.67 0.87 11.48
N GLY A 55 6.34 0.94 11.48
CA GLY A 55 5.58 2.18 11.27
C GLY A 55 5.28 2.54 9.83
N LEU A 56 5.55 1.67 8.85
CA LEU A 56 5.22 1.89 7.44
C LEU A 56 3.73 2.17 7.24
N VAL A 57 2.85 1.39 7.88
CA VAL A 57 1.39 1.54 7.76
C VAL A 57 0.95 2.84 8.43
N ARG A 58 1.52 3.19 9.59
CA ARG A 58 1.23 4.48 10.24
C ARG A 58 1.66 5.64 9.37
N LEU A 59 2.87 5.61 8.82
CA LEU A 59 3.37 6.64 7.93
C LEU A 59 2.48 6.79 6.70
N MET A 60 2.06 5.67 6.09
CA MET A 60 1.13 5.63 4.96
C MET A 60 -0.22 6.30 5.30
N LEU A 61 -0.80 5.98 6.46
CA LEU A 61 -2.06 6.58 6.93
C LEU A 61 -1.92 8.08 7.23
N ASP A 62 -0.77 8.50 7.77
CA ASP A 62 -0.46 9.90 8.01
C ASP A 62 -0.32 10.67 6.68
N THR A 63 0.35 10.09 5.68
CA THR A 63 0.47 10.64 4.32
C THR A 63 -0.92 10.76 3.69
N TRP A 64 -1.75 9.72 3.74
CA TRP A 64 -3.12 9.78 3.25
C TRP A 64 -3.90 10.93 3.91
N ARG A 65 -3.82 11.07 5.24
CA ARG A 65 -4.49 12.16 5.96
C ARG A 65 -4.03 13.53 5.47
N LYS A 66 -2.74 13.72 5.19
CA LYS A 66 -2.20 14.97 4.62
C LYS A 66 -2.76 15.22 3.23
N GLU A 67 -2.70 14.23 2.33
CA GLU A 67 -3.21 14.36 0.96
C GLU A 67 -4.71 14.67 0.90
N ARG A 68 -5.49 13.97 1.71
CA ARG A 68 -6.93 14.22 1.85
C ARG A 68 -7.21 15.68 2.27
N ASN A 69 -6.41 16.23 3.17
CA ASN A 69 -6.56 17.62 3.62
C ASN A 69 -6.14 18.62 2.53
N LYS A 70 -5.11 18.32 1.72
CA LYS A 70 -4.68 19.15 0.58
C LYS A 70 -5.75 19.24 -0.52
N ILE A 71 -6.45 18.15 -0.80
CA ILE A 71 -7.51 18.12 -1.82
C ILE A 71 -8.69 19.02 -1.41
N GLY A 72 -9.00 19.06 -0.10
CA GLY A 72 -10.03 19.92 0.49
C GLY A 72 -11.45 19.63 0.01
N PRO A 73 -12.49 20.18 0.68
CA PRO A 73 -13.89 19.99 0.28
C PRO A 73 -14.26 20.68 -1.05
N ARG A 74 -13.46 21.66 -1.50
CA ARG A 74 -13.75 22.51 -2.67
C ARG A 74 -13.33 21.93 -4.02
N LYS A 75 -12.48 20.89 -4.06
CA LYS A 75 -12.05 20.22 -5.31
C LYS A 75 -12.81 18.92 -5.61
N ARG A 76 -14.00 18.71 -5.04
CA ARG A 76 -14.88 17.61 -5.47
C ARG A 76 -15.31 17.87 -6.91
N LYS A 77 -14.53 17.38 -7.87
CA LYS A 77 -14.94 17.35 -9.27
C LYS A 77 -16.07 16.33 -9.34
N THR A 78 -17.29 16.80 -9.58
CA THR A 78 -18.37 15.92 -9.99
C THR A 78 -17.92 15.18 -11.25
N PRO A 79 -18.00 13.84 -11.28
CA PRO A 79 -17.63 13.10 -12.47
C PRO A 79 -18.40 13.65 -13.66
N LYS A 80 -17.72 13.98 -14.76
CA LYS A 80 -18.43 14.21 -16.03
C LYS A 80 -19.17 12.92 -16.37
N LYS A 81 -20.49 13.00 -16.60
CA LYS A 81 -21.33 11.85 -16.96
C LYS A 81 -20.63 11.00 -18.03
N GLY A 82 -20.41 9.71 -17.74
CA GLY A 82 -19.87 8.73 -18.68
C GLY A 82 -18.36 8.50 -18.69
N LYS A 83 -17.55 9.13 -17.84
CA LYS A 83 -16.10 8.85 -17.72
C LYS A 83 -15.70 8.50 -16.29
N SER A 84 -16.11 7.31 -15.81
CA SER A 84 -15.53 6.75 -14.59
C SER A 84 -14.37 5.86 -14.99
N ARG A 85 -13.16 6.25 -14.60
CA ARG A 85 -11.96 5.45 -14.85
C ARG A 85 -11.85 4.38 -13.76
N ARG A 86 -11.55 3.14 -14.13
CA ARG A 86 -11.38 2.04 -13.18
C ARG A 86 -9.94 1.58 -13.14
N VAL A 87 -9.32 1.66 -11.97
CA VAL A 87 -7.93 1.34 -11.74
C VAL A 87 -7.88 0.10 -10.86
N LEU A 88 -7.25 -0.95 -11.36
CA LEU A 88 -6.91 -2.11 -10.54
C LEU A 88 -5.67 -1.76 -9.72
N VAL A 89 -5.71 -1.90 -8.40
CA VAL A 89 -4.59 -1.68 -7.51
C VAL A 89 -4.19 -3.03 -6.92
N LEU A 90 -3.05 -3.56 -7.33
CA LEU A 90 -2.52 -4.79 -6.77
C LEU A 90 -1.56 -4.48 -5.64
N THR A 91 -1.78 -5.10 -4.49
CA THR A 91 -0.92 -4.95 -3.31
C THR A 91 -0.71 -6.30 -2.62
N SER A 92 0.05 -6.33 -1.54
CA SER A 92 0.31 -7.57 -0.80
C SER A 92 -0.83 -7.92 0.15
N MET A 93 -0.87 -9.19 0.60
CA MET A 93 -1.85 -9.64 1.58
C MET A 93 -1.84 -8.78 2.86
N SER A 94 -0.65 -8.45 3.40
CA SER A 94 -0.53 -7.63 4.62
C SER A 94 -0.93 -6.17 4.42
N ALA A 95 -0.67 -5.59 3.25
CA ALA A 95 -0.98 -4.19 2.98
C ALA A 95 -2.43 -3.96 2.54
N HIS A 96 -3.09 -5.00 2.01
CA HIS A 96 -4.46 -4.96 1.48
C HIS A 96 -5.48 -4.16 2.30
N PRO A 97 -5.75 -4.49 3.59
CA PRO A 97 -6.81 -3.83 4.34
C PRO A 97 -6.58 -2.31 4.47
N TYR A 98 -5.33 -1.88 4.53
CA TYR A 98 -4.99 -0.47 4.67
C TYR A 98 -5.00 0.26 3.33
N ILE A 99 -4.55 -0.39 2.25
CA ILE A 99 -4.65 0.18 0.89
C ILE A 99 -6.12 0.29 0.47
N GLU A 100 -6.96 -0.69 0.80
CA GLU A 100 -8.40 -0.64 0.57
C GLU A 100 -9.07 0.52 1.32
N GLN A 101 -8.71 0.72 2.59
CA GLN A 101 -9.17 1.87 3.38
C GLN A 101 -8.77 3.21 2.72
N VAL A 102 -7.52 3.33 2.28
CA VAL A 102 -7.01 4.54 1.63
C VAL A 102 -7.70 4.75 0.27
N ALA A 103 -7.82 3.70 -0.54
CA ALA A 103 -8.46 3.73 -1.85
C ALA A 103 -9.91 4.21 -1.78
N GLY A 104 -10.72 3.66 -0.88
CA GLY A 104 -12.09 4.14 -0.67
C GLY A 104 -12.16 5.59 -0.17
N GLY A 105 -11.11 6.06 0.51
CA GLY A 105 -10.94 7.47 0.84
C GLY A 105 -10.65 8.33 -0.41
N ILE A 106 -9.75 7.87 -1.28
CA ILE A 106 -9.37 8.53 -2.53
C ILE A 106 -10.59 8.67 -3.46
N GLU A 107 -11.35 7.59 -3.67
CA GLU A 107 -12.56 7.60 -4.50
C GLU A 107 -13.55 8.68 -4.06
N LYS A 108 -13.77 8.83 -2.74
CA LYS A 108 -14.69 9.81 -2.16
C LYS A 108 -14.28 11.27 -2.39
N VAL A 109 -12.97 11.55 -2.46
CA VAL A 109 -12.44 12.92 -2.57
C VAL A 109 -12.10 13.31 -4.00
N VAL A 110 -11.57 12.38 -4.80
CA VAL A 110 -11.19 12.64 -6.20
C VAL A 110 -12.42 12.64 -7.11
N GLY A 111 -13.31 11.65 -6.94
CA GLY A 111 -14.47 11.46 -7.80
C GLY A 111 -14.12 11.01 -9.23
N GLY A 112 -15.01 10.27 -9.89
CA GLY A 112 -14.84 9.83 -11.28
C GLY A 112 -13.73 8.80 -11.50
N VAL A 113 -13.27 8.17 -10.41
CA VAL A 113 -12.33 7.06 -10.40
C VAL A 113 -12.86 5.98 -9.46
N SER A 114 -12.70 4.73 -9.84
CA SER A 114 -12.88 3.56 -8.99
C SER A 114 -11.53 2.85 -8.84
N LEU A 115 -11.15 2.53 -7.62
CA LEU A 115 -9.89 1.89 -7.25
C LEU A 115 -10.22 0.51 -6.69
N ASP A 116 -10.15 -0.52 -7.54
CA ASP A 116 -10.37 -1.90 -7.10
C ASP A 116 -9.07 -2.44 -6.50
N VAL A 117 -9.01 -2.57 -5.18
CA VAL A 117 -7.84 -3.12 -4.49
C VAL A 117 -7.95 -4.64 -4.44
N VAL A 118 -6.95 -5.34 -4.97
CA VAL A 118 -6.92 -6.82 -4.96
C VAL A 118 -5.57 -7.30 -4.42
N PRO A 119 -5.56 -8.19 -3.41
CA PRO A 119 -4.32 -8.70 -2.85
C PRO A 119 -3.69 -9.76 -3.76
N VAL A 120 -2.37 -9.71 -3.90
CA VAL A 120 -1.59 -10.72 -4.62
C VAL A 120 -1.10 -11.78 -3.65
N LYS A 121 -1.56 -13.02 -3.86
CA LYS A 121 -1.01 -14.20 -3.18
C LYS A 121 0.35 -14.56 -3.78
N ASN A 122 1.38 -14.55 -2.95
CA ASN A 122 2.73 -14.93 -3.37
C ASN A 122 2.79 -16.45 -3.54
N ARG A 123 2.82 -16.95 -4.78
CA ARG A 123 2.99 -18.38 -5.06
C ARG A 123 4.42 -18.72 -5.44
N PHE A 124 5.21 -17.71 -5.82
CA PHE A 124 6.61 -17.90 -6.18
C PHE A 124 7.50 -18.20 -4.98
N LEU A 125 7.35 -17.43 -3.88
CA LEU A 125 8.06 -17.66 -2.61
C LEU A 125 7.23 -18.42 -1.57
N GLY A 126 5.95 -18.62 -1.83
CA GLY A 126 5.00 -19.30 -0.94
C GLY A 126 4.02 -18.35 -0.26
N GLU A 127 2.79 -18.83 0.03
CA GLU A 127 1.68 -17.97 0.45
C GLU A 127 1.85 -17.35 1.85
N SER A 128 2.82 -17.84 2.63
CA SER A 128 3.24 -17.23 3.89
C SER A 128 3.99 -15.90 3.70
N VAL A 129 4.49 -15.62 2.51
CA VAL A 129 5.13 -14.35 2.16
C VAL A 129 4.07 -13.33 1.76
N THR A 130 3.78 -12.40 2.66
CA THR A 130 2.61 -11.50 2.57
C THR A 130 2.96 -10.03 2.38
N VAL A 131 4.24 -9.69 2.20
CA VAL A 131 4.76 -8.31 2.06
C VAL A 131 4.89 -7.87 0.59
N ALA A 132 4.70 -6.56 0.36
CA ALA A 132 4.68 -5.99 -0.99
C ALA A 132 6.05 -6.01 -1.70
N GLY A 133 7.14 -5.85 -0.94
CA GLY A 133 8.49 -5.85 -1.50
C GLY A 133 8.93 -7.17 -2.14
N LEU A 134 8.23 -8.26 -1.82
CA LEU A 134 8.53 -9.60 -2.33
C LEU A 134 7.50 -10.10 -3.35
N MET A 135 6.61 -9.23 -3.82
CA MET A 135 5.71 -9.55 -4.93
C MET A 135 6.49 -9.74 -6.22
N VAL A 136 6.12 -10.74 -7.02
CA VAL A 136 6.79 -11.06 -8.28
C VAL A 136 5.88 -10.90 -9.49
N GLY A 137 6.48 -10.76 -10.67
CA GLY A 137 5.76 -10.49 -11.92
C GLY A 137 4.79 -11.60 -12.32
N ALA A 138 5.17 -12.87 -12.15
CA ALA A 138 4.31 -14.01 -12.42
C ALA A 138 3.01 -13.99 -11.59
N ASP A 139 3.11 -13.60 -10.32
CA ASP A 139 1.98 -13.52 -9.40
C ASP A 139 1.10 -12.31 -9.71
N ILE A 140 1.72 -11.17 -10.01
CA ILE A 140 1.01 -9.95 -10.46
C ILE A 140 0.20 -10.24 -11.74
N ILE A 141 0.80 -10.87 -12.75
CA ILE A 141 0.12 -11.21 -14.01
C ILE A 141 -1.04 -12.17 -13.76
N ARG A 142 -0.84 -13.19 -12.92
CA ARG A 142 -1.89 -14.15 -12.59
C ARG A 142 -3.08 -13.47 -11.90
N THR A 143 -2.82 -12.65 -10.89
CA THR A 143 -3.88 -11.94 -10.17
C THR A 143 -4.60 -10.94 -11.09
N ALA A 144 -3.87 -10.19 -11.93
CA ALA A 144 -4.48 -9.27 -12.89
C ALA A 144 -5.43 -9.97 -13.87
N ARG A 145 -5.09 -11.20 -14.29
CA ARG A 145 -5.91 -12.02 -15.20
C ARG A 145 -7.11 -12.69 -14.54
N SER A 146 -7.09 -12.88 -13.22
CA SER A 146 -8.23 -13.44 -12.49
C SER A 146 -9.30 -12.41 -12.16
N VAL A 147 -9.03 -11.10 -12.38
CA VAL A 147 -10.04 -10.05 -12.18
C VAL A 147 -10.97 -10.01 -13.38
N GLU A 148 -12.21 -10.45 -13.18
CA GLU A 148 -13.24 -10.52 -14.23
C GLU A 148 -13.83 -9.15 -14.57
N THR A 149 -13.90 -8.25 -13.59
CA THR A 149 -14.51 -6.95 -13.81
C THR A 149 -13.62 -6.06 -14.69
N PRO A 150 -14.16 -5.35 -15.70
CA PRO A 150 -13.35 -4.51 -16.58
C PRO A 150 -12.66 -3.36 -15.86
N TRP A 151 -11.37 -3.16 -16.13
CA TRP A 151 -10.54 -2.06 -15.61
C TRP A 151 -9.65 -1.44 -16.70
N ASP A 152 -9.24 -0.19 -16.53
CA ASP A 152 -8.51 0.59 -17.56
C ASP A 152 -7.00 0.49 -17.43
N GLU A 153 -6.48 0.49 -16.20
CA GLU A 153 -5.06 0.38 -15.91
C GLU A 153 -4.80 -0.33 -14.57
N LEU A 154 -3.58 -0.81 -14.42
CA LEU A 154 -3.08 -1.48 -13.21
C LEU A 154 -2.08 -0.57 -12.50
N VAL A 155 -2.16 -0.51 -11.16
CA VAL A 155 -1.14 0.06 -10.28
C VAL A 155 -0.52 -1.04 -9.43
N ILE A 156 0.81 -1.02 -9.32
CA ILE A 156 1.60 -1.87 -8.42
C ILE A 156 2.48 -1.02 -7.49
N PRO A 157 2.83 -1.52 -6.29
CA PRO A 157 3.71 -0.81 -5.37
C PRO A 157 5.15 -0.80 -5.90
N ALA A 158 5.83 0.36 -5.85
CA ALA A 158 7.22 0.48 -6.31
C ALA A 158 8.17 -0.46 -5.57
N VAL A 159 7.89 -0.74 -4.30
CA VAL A 159 8.74 -1.59 -3.46
C VAL A 159 8.88 -3.02 -3.97
N CYS A 160 8.00 -3.50 -4.86
CA CYS A 160 8.16 -4.82 -5.50
C CYS A 160 9.20 -4.84 -6.62
N LEU A 161 9.77 -3.68 -6.96
CA LEU A 161 10.79 -3.50 -7.97
C LEU A 161 12.13 -3.18 -7.31
N ASN A 162 13.21 -3.72 -7.86
CA ASN A 162 14.56 -3.32 -7.50
C ASN A 162 14.92 -1.94 -8.09
N HIS A 163 16.12 -1.43 -7.76
CA HIS A 163 16.63 -0.15 -8.26
C HIS A 163 16.73 -0.05 -9.80
N ARG A 164 16.68 -1.18 -10.52
CA ARG A 164 16.67 -1.23 -12.00
C ARG A 164 15.26 -1.33 -12.58
N GLY A 165 14.22 -1.34 -11.75
CA GLY A 165 12.83 -1.45 -12.18
C GLY A 165 12.36 -2.86 -12.52
N TYR A 166 12.99 -3.89 -11.93
CA TYR A 166 12.61 -5.30 -12.14
C TYR A 166 12.08 -5.94 -10.86
N THR A 167 11.06 -6.79 -11.01
CA THR A 167 10.65 -7.74 -9.98
C THR A 167 11.72 -8.82 -9.75
N LEU A 168 11.61 -9.58 -8.65
CA LEU A 168 12.57 -10.65 -8.32
C LEU A 168 12.69 -11.73 -9.40
N ASP A 169 11.60 -12.01 -10.12
CA ASP A 169 11.55 -12.97 -11.25
C ASP A 169 11.87 -12.32 -12.62
N GLY A 170 12.42 -11.09 -12.62
CA GLY A 170 12.98 -10.45 -13.81
C GLY A 170 11.96 -9.81 -14.76
N PHE A 171 10.77 -9.44 -14.28
CA PHE A 171 9.82 -8.65 -15.07
C PHE A 171 10.05 -7.16 -14.84
N SER A 172 10.21 -6.42 -15.94
CA SER A 172 10.09 -4.96 -15.92
C SER A 172 8.61 -4.53 -16.03
N VAL A 173 8.32 -3.28 -15.65
CA VAL A 173 6.98 -2.67 -15.81
C VAL A 173 6.48 -2.78 -17.25
N ALA A 174 7.34 -2.52 -18.24
CA ALA A 174 7.00 -2.66 -19.66
C ALA A 174 6.67 -4.10 -20.05
N ARG A 175 7.34 -5.09 -19.46
CA ARG A 175 7.05 -6.52 -19.69
C ARG A 175 5.74 -6.92 -19.03
N LEU A 176 5.45 -6.44 -17.83
CA LEU A 176 4.17 -6.64 -17.15
C LEU A 176 3.02 -6.09 -18.00
N SER A 177 3.12 -4.82 -18.42
CA SER A 177 2.10 -4.18 -19.24
C SER A 177 1.83 -4.94 -20.54
N ARG A 178 2.88 -5.39 -21.25
CA ARG A 178 2.73 -6.20 -22.47
C ARG A 178 2.06 -7.55 -22.23
N ARG A 179 2.39 -8.23 -21.12
CA ARG A 179 1.81 -9.56 -20.80
C ARG A 179 0.37 -9.47 -20.31
N ILE A 180 0.01 -8.34 -19.72
CA ILE A 180 -1.33 -8.05 -19.19
C ILE A 180 -2.23 -7.45 -20.28
N GLY A 181 -1.66 -6.75 -21.27
CA GLY A 181 -2.40 -6.09 -22.34
C GLY A 181 -3.01 -4.75 -21.93
N LYS A 182 -2.62 -4.20 -20.78
CA LYS A 182 -3.11 -2.92 -20.24
C LYS A 182 -1.95 -2.11 -19.63
N PRO A 183 -2.08 -0.78 -19.51
CA PRO A 183 -1.07 0.05 -18.86
C PRO A 183 -0.81 -0.39 -17.42
N VAL A 184 0.47 -0.41 -17.03
CA VAL A 184 0.91 -0.66 -15.65
C VAL A 184 1.64 0.57 -15.16
N ARG A 185 1.15 1.15 -14.07
CA ARG A 185 1.77 2.26 -13.35
C ARG A 185 2.35 1.76 -12.03
N VAL A 186 3.31 2.51 -11.54
CA VAL A 186 3.98 2.24 -10.26
C VAL A 186 3.63 3.37 -9.31
N ALA A 187 3.34 3.04 -8.05
CA ALA A 187 3.16 4.01 -6.98
C ALA A 187 4.18 3.70 -5.86
N GLY A 188 5.07 4.65 -5.58
CA GLY A 188 6.03 4.60 -4.48
C GLY A 188 5.39 4.85 -3.12
N ASP A 189 4.36 5.71 -3.09
CA ASP A 189 3.63 6.06 -1.88
C ASP A 189 2.16 6.42 -2.18
N ILE A 190 1.46 6.94 -1.16
CA ILE A 190 0.07 7.35 -1.29
C ILE A 190 -0.08 8.66 -2.08
N GLU A 191 0.90 9.56 -2.05
CA GLU A 191 0.84 10.80 -2.83
C GLU A 191 0.84 10.47 -4.33
N GLU A 192 1.70 9.54 -4.76
CA GLU A 192 1.68 9.04 -6.12
C GLU A 192 0.40 8.29 -6.46
N LEU A 193 -0.15 7.47 -5.56
CA LEU A 193 -1.45 6.81 -5.79
C LEU A 193 -2.59 7.83 -5.96
N VAL A 194 -2.58 8.92 -5.19
CA VAL A 194 -3.54 10.03 -5.32
C VAL A 194 -3.37 10.73 -6.67
N GLY A 195 -2.14 11.05 -7.07
CA GLY A 195 -1.85 11.65 -8.38
C GLY A 195 -2.28 10.74 -9.54
N ILE A 196 -2.03 9.43 -9.41
CA ILE A 196 -2.55 8.43 -10.35
C ILE A 196 -4.07 8.49 -10.40
N ALA A 197 -4.76 8.51 -9.25
CA ALA A 197 -6.22 8.58 -9.17
C ALA A 197 -6.79 9.84 -9.85
N GLN A 198 -6.12 10.98 -9.69
CA GLN A 198 -6.42 12.27 -10.33
C GLN A 198 -6.07 12.31 -11.83
N ASN A 199 -5.49 11.22 -12.36
CA ASN A 199 -5.02 11.09 -13.75
C ASN A 199 -3.89 12.07 -14.10
N GLU A 200 -3.04 12.41 -13.13
CA GLU A 200 -1.83 13.19 -13.34
C GLU A 200 -0.75 12.32 -14.01
N GLY A 201 0.03 12.91 -14.91
CA GLY A 201 1.11 12.24 -15.65
C GLY A 201 0.72 11.51 -16.94
N LYS A 202 -0.55 11.61 -17.40
CA LYS A 202 -0.95 11.28 -18.79
C LYS A 202 -1.05 12.59 -19.60
N GLN A 203 0.08 13.17 -19.96
CA GLN A 203 0.18 14.16 -21.04
C GLN A 203 0.86 13.52 -22.24
#